data_AF-X1BD81-F1
#
_entry.id   AF-X1BD81-F1
#
_cell.length_a   1.000
_cell.length_b   1.000
_cell.length_c   1.000
_cell.angle_alpha   90.00
_cell.angle_beta   90.00
_cell.angle_gamma   90.00
#
_symmetry.space_group_name_H-M   'P 1'
#
loop_
_entity.id
_entity.type
_entity.pdbx_description
1 polymer ?
#
loop_
_entity_poly.entity_id
_entity_poly.type
_entity_poly.pdbx_seq_one_letter_code
_entity_poly.pdbx_strand_id
1 'polypeptide(L)'
;MKRVLVTGAGGSAGINFINSLRLADEPYYIVGGDINKWHLELPDIDKAYLLPNCTQSDYIEKLNKVIRLENIEFIHPQPDVEVEVISANRNKINAKTLLPKHETIQICRSK
;
A
#
# COMPACT_ATOMS: atom_id res chain seq x y z
N MET A 1 10.30 -15.60 -3.24
CA MET A 1 9.61 -14.59 -4.06
C MET A 1 9.11 -13.52 -3.12
N LYS A 2 9.51 -12.26 -3.35
CA LYS A 2 9.18 -11.14 -2.46
C LYS A 2 7.71 -10.76 -2.62
N ARG A 3 7.00 -10.54 -1.50
CA ARG A 3 5.56 -10.25 -1.50
C ARG A 3 5.30 -8.81 -1.06
N VAL A 4 4.75 -8.02 -1.97
CA VAL A 4 4.55 -6.57 -1.79
C VAL A 4 3.07 -6.23 -1.86
N LEU A 5 2.60 -5.41 -0.92
CA LEU A 5 1.29 -4.79 -0.98
C LEU A 5 1.43 -3.34 -1.42
N VAL A 6 0.72 -2.95 -2.47
CA VAL A 6 0.62 -1.56 -2.93
C VAL A 6 -0.79 -1.09 -2.62
N THR A 7 -0.95 -0.05 -1.81
CA THR A 7 -2.27 0.58 -1.59
C THR A 7 -2.46 1.79 -2.50
N GLY A 8 -3.70 2.21 -2.75
CA GLY A 8 -4.02 3.14 -3.84
C GLY A 8 -3.54 2.61 -5.20
N ALA A 9 -3.62 1.28 -5.38
CA ALA A 9 -2.95 0.55 -6.45
C ALA A 9 -3.38 0.99 -7.86
N GLY A 10 -4.62 1.44 -8.05
CA GLY A 10 -5.06 1.94 -9.35
C GLY A 10 -4.92 3.45 -9.54
N GLY A 11 -4.39 4.16 -8.54
CA GLY A 11 -3.94 5.55 -8.71
C GLY A 11 -2.66 5.62 -9.54
N SER A 12 -2.39 6.77 -10.17
CA SER A 12 -1.23 6.94 -11.06
C SER A 12 0.11 6.60 -10.39
N ALA A 13 0.32 7.03 -9.14
CA ALA A 13 1.53 6.71 -8.38
C ALA A 13 1.64 5.21 -8.07
N GLY A 14 0.53 4.56 -7.68
CA GLY A 14 0.47 3.12 -7.43
C GLY A 14 0.78 2.31 -8.68
N ILE A 15 0.13 2.64 -9.81
CA ILE A 15 0.37 2.00 -11.12
C ILE A 15 1.84 2.13 -11.52
N ASN A 16 2.42 3.33 -11.42
CA ASN A 16 3.82 3.54 -11.79
C ASN A 16 4.79 2.71 -10.92
N PHE A 17 4.52 2.58 -9.63
CA PHE A 17 5.30 1.72 -8.74
C PHE A 17 5.17 0.24 -9.11
N ILE A 18 3.95 -0.23 -9.38
CA ILE A 18 3.67 -1.61 -9.80
C ILE A 18 4.37 -1.93 -11.12
N ASN A 19 4.26 -1.05 -12.11
CA ASN A 19 4.94 -1.21 -13.41
C ASN A 19 6.46 -1.25 -13.23
N SER A 20 7.03 -0.44 -12.32
CA SER A 20 8.45 -0.47 -12.02
C SER A 20 8.88 -1.81 -11.41
N LEU A 21 8.06 -2.42 -10.55
CA LEU A 21 8.31 -3.76 -10.01
C LEU A 21 8.20 -4.85 -11.08
N ARG A 22 7.27 -4.72 -12.02
CA ARG A 22 7.11 -5.67 -13.14
C ARG A 22 8.27 -5.61 -14.14
N LEU A 23 8.89 -4.44 -14.29
CA LEU A 23 10.07 -4.25 -15.14
C LEU A 23 11.39 -4.67 -14.47
N ALA A 24 11.38 -4.96 -13.16
CA ALA A 24 12.58 -5.38 -12.46
C ALA A 24 13.02 -6.80 -12.88
N ASP A 25 14.32 -7.07 -12.86
CA ASP A 25 14.88 -8.39 -13.20
C ASP A 25 14.46 -9.50 -12.21
N GLU A 26 14.04 -9.14 -11.00
CA GLU A 26 13.56 -10.07 -9.98
C GLU A 26 12.03 -10.13 -9.98
N PRO A 27 11.41 -11.32 -9.93
CA PRO A 27 9.96 -11.45 -9.86
C PRO A 27 9.41 -11.06 -8.47
N TYR A 28 8.34 -10.28 -8.48
CA TYR A 28 7.56 -9.90 -7.30
C TYR A 28 6.16 -10.48 -7.35
N TYR A 29 5.64 -10.88 -6.19
CA TYR A 29 4.21 -11.12 -5.99
C TYR A 29 3.57 -9.84 -5.47
N ILE A 30 2.73 -9.22 -6.29
CA ILE A 30 2.18 -7.89 -6.06
C ILE A 30 0.70 -8.02 -5.73
N VAL A 31 0.34 -7.60 -4.51
CA VAL A 31 -1.03 -7.47 -4.07
C VAL A 31 -1.43 -6.00 -4.17
N GLY A 32 -2.53 -5.71 -4.86
CA GLY A 32 -3.09 -4.37 -4.96
C GLY A 32 -4.23 -4.17 -3.97
N GLY A 33 -4.18 -3.07 -3.22
CA GLY A 33 -5.27 -2.58 -2.38
C GLY A 33 -5.78 -1.23 -2.90
N ASP A 34 -7.09 -1.07 -2.99
CA ASP A 34 -7.71 0.21 -3.36
C ASP A 34 -9.09 0.34 -2.70
N ILE A 35 -9.61 1.56 -2.61
CA ILE A 35 -10.97 1.83 -2.12
C ILE A 35 -12.04 1.62 -3.20
N ASN A 36 -11.63 1.54 -4.47
CA ASN A 36 -12.51 1.36 -5.60
C ASN A 36 -12.17 0.07 -6.36
N LYS A 37 -13.13 -0.85 -6.42
CA LYS A 37 -12.96 -2.14 -7.12
C LYS A 37 -12.58 -1.97 -8.59
N TRP A 38 -13.06 -0.92 -9.26
CA TRP A 38 -12.80 -0.70 -10.68
C TRP A 38 -11.37 -0.22 -10.96
N HIS A 39 -10.75 0.45 -9.99
CA HIS A 39 -9.34 0.86 -10.08
C HIS A 39 -8.41 -0.34 -10.08
N LEU A 40 -8.78 -1.43 -9.39
CA LEU A 40 -7.98 -2.64 -9.27
C LEU A 40 -7.93 -3.47 -10.57
N GLU A 41 -8.75 -3.15 -11.56
CA GLU A 41 -8.71 -3.76 -12.91
C GLU A 41 -7.62 -3.13 -13.80
N LEU A 42 -7.06 -1.97 -13.38
CA LEU A 42 -6.07 -1.22 -14.16
C LEU A 42 -4.63 -1.72 -14.00
N PRO A 43 -4.10 -1.95 -12.78
CA PRO A 43 -2.70 -2.33 -12.60
C PRO A 43 -2.46 -3.84 -12.85
N ASP A 44 -1.26 -4.18 -13.29
CA ASP A 44 -0.80 -5.57 -13.44
C ASP A 44 -0.40 -6.17 -12.08
N ILE A 45 -1.40 -6.65 -11.33
CA ILE A 45 -1.26 -7.23 -9.98
C ILE A 45 -1.65 -8.70 -9.94
N ASP A 46 -1.04 -9.47 -9.04
CA ASP A 46 -1.34 -10.89 -8.86
C ASP A 46 -2.64 -11.12 -8.09
N LYS A 47 -3.01 -10.17 -7.20
CA LYS A 47 -4.24 -10.25 -6.42
C LYS A 47 -4.74 -8.88 -6.00
N ALA A 48 -6.07 -8.71 -6.07
CA ALA A 48 -6.76 -7.47 -5.74
C ALA A 48 -7.55 -7.60 -4.44
N TYR A 49 -7.50 -6.56 -3.59
CA TYR A 49 -8.31 -6.43 -2.38
C TYR A 49 -8.96 -5.06 -2.28
N LEU A 50 -10.28 -5.05 -2.10
CA LEU A 50 -10.99 -3.83 -1.73
C LEU A 50 -10.70 -3.50 -0.27
N LEU A 51 -10.14 -2.32 -0.02
CA LEU A 51 -9.85 -1.80 1.31
C LEU A 51 -10.85 -0.68 1.68
N PRO A 52 -11.15 -0.48 2.96
CA PRO A 52 -11.90 0.70 3.39
C PRO A 52 -11.06 1.96 3.18
N ASN A 53 -11.70 3.13 3.20
CA ASN A 53 -10.98 4.39 3.21
C ASN A 53 -10.06 4.48 4.44
N CYS A 54 -8.83 4.99 4.27
CA CYS A 54 -7.84 5.08 5.33
C CYS A 54 -8.24 5.92 6.56
N THR A 55 -9.29 6.75 6.44
CA THR A 55 -9.86 7.50 7.57
C THR A 55 -10.84 6.67 8.42
N GLN A 56 -11.26 5.49 7.94
CA GLN A 56 -12.13 4.60 8.70
C GLN A 56 -11.37 3.91 9.81
N SER A 57 -12.03 3.71 10.96
CA SER A 57 -11.41 3.13 12.16
C SER A 57 -10.96 1.68 11.97
N ASP A 58 -11.56 0.94 11.03
CA ASP A 58 -11.24 -0.46 10.74
C ASP A 58 -10.14 -0.63 9.68
N TYR A 59 -9.62 0.45 9.10
CA TYR A 59 -8.64 0.38 8.00
C TYR A 59 -7.38 -0.42 8.35
N ILE A 60 -6.74 -0.13 9.50
CA ILE A 60 -5.52 -0.83 9.92
C ILE A 60 -5.79 -2.32 10.17
N GLU A 61 -6.97 -2.67 10.70
CA GLU A 61 -7.36 -4.06 10.92
C GLU A 61 -7.51 -4.80 9.59
N LYS A 62 -8.24 -4.22 8.62
CA LYS A 62 -8.44 -4.81 7.29
C LYS A 62 -7.12 -4.91 6.52
N LEU A 63 -6.28 -3.89 6.60
CA LEU A 63 -4.94 -3.89 5.99
C LEU A 63 -4.09 -5.04 6.54
N ASN A 64 -4.04 -5.19 7.88
CA ASN A 64 -3.32 -6.28 8.52
C ASN A 64 -3.91 -7.66 8.23
N LYS A 65 -5.21 -7.76 7.97
CA LYS A 65 -5.84 -9.00 7.51
C LYS A 65 -5.30 -9.38 6.13
N VAL A 66 -5.20 -8.44 5.19
CA VAL A 66 -4.60 -8.69 3.86
C VAL A 66 -3.11 -9.06 3.99
N ILE A 67 -2.35 -8.29 4.78
CA ILE A 67 -0.92 -8.56 5.04
C ILE A 67 -0.70 -10.00 5.52
N ARG A 68 -1.50 -10.47 6.47
CA ARG A 68 -1.40 -11.84 7.00
C ARG A 68 -1.83 -12.89 5.97
N LEU A 69 -2.98 -12.70 5.32
CA LEU A 69 -3.50 -13.67 4.34
C LEU A 69 -2.53 -13.88 3.18
N GLU A 70 -1.88 -12.80 2.76
CA GLU A 70 -0.98 -12.79 1.62
C GLU A 70 0.50 -12.83 2.01
N ASN A 71 0.84 -13.08 3.27
CA ASN A 71 2.22 -13.12 3.77
C ASN A 71 3.09 -11.95 3.27
N ILE A 72 2.55 -10.72 3.33
CA ILE A 72 3.19 -9.52 2.80
C ILE A 72 4.42 -9.16 3.63
N GLU A 73 5.54 -8.92 2.97
CA GLU A 73 6.80 -8.55 3.62
C GLU A 73 6.98 -7.02 3.67
N PHE A 74 6.49 -6.32 2.65
CA PHE A 74 6.63 -4.88 2.47
C PHE A 74 5.33 -4.26 1.95
N ILE A 75 4.98 -3.11 2.49
CA ILE A 75 3.86 -2.28 2.01
C ILE A 75 4.38 -0.95 1.44
N HIS A 76 3.95 -0.62 0.23
CA HIS A 76 4.13 0.67 -0.41
C HIS A 76 2.79 1.43 -0.46
N PRO A 77 2.56 2.41 0.42
CA PRO A 77 1.30 3.11 0.44
C PRO A 77 1.24 4.27 -0.54
N GLN A 78 0.11 4.39 -1.21
CA GLN A 78 -0.31 5.54 -1.99
C GLN A 78 -1.82 5.76 -1.78
N PRO A 79 -2.35 6.98 -1.98
CA PRO A 79 -1.63 8.24 -2.13
C PRO A 79 -1.16 8.81 -0.78
N ASP A 80 -0.69 10.07 -0.74
CA ASP A 80 -0.09 10.68 0.45
C ASP A 80 -0.93 10.63 1.74
N VAL A 81 -2.27 10.60 1.64
CA VAL A 81 -3.12 10.44 2.83
C VAL A 81 -2.95 9.06 3.48
N GLU A 82 -2.75 8.01 2.69
CA GLU A 82 -2.43 6.69 3.23
C GLU A 82 -1.01 6.63 3.78
N VAL A 83 -0.06 7.32 3.13
CA VAL A 83 1.31 7.50 3.64
C VAL A 83 1.29 8.11 5.05
N GLU A 84 0.48 9.14 5.26
CA GLU A 84 0.28 9.78 6.56
C GLU A 84 -0.33 8.83 7.59
N VAL A 85 -1.45 8.18 7.27
CA VAL A 85 -2.14 7.26 8.19
C VAL A 85 -1.27 6.07 8.57
N ILE A 86 -0.59 5.45 7.60
CA ILE A 86 0.28 4.29 7.83
C ILE A 86 1.53 4.69 8.61
N SER A 87 2.13 5.84 8.32
CA SER A 87 3.29 6.30 9.08
C SER A 87 2.93 6.62 10.54
N ALA A 88 1.77 7.23 10.79
CA ALA A 88 1.25 7.49 12.14
C ALA A 88 1.00 6.19 12.94
N ASN A 89 0.61 5.12 12.25
CA ASN A 89 0.28 3.83 12.84
C ASN A 89 1.36 2.76 12.61
N ARG A 90 2.60 3.14 12.27
CA ARG A 90 3.66 2.21 11.84
C ARG A 90 3.83 0.99 12.77
N ASN A 91 3.81 1.21 14.08
CA ASN A 91 3.99 0.16 15.09
C ASN A 91 2.84 -0.86 15.12
N LYS A 92 1.72 -0.57 14.45
CA LYS A 92 0.56 -1.46 14.32
C LYS A 92 0.52 -2.18 12.96
N ILE A 93 1.47 -1.92 12.05
CA ILE A 93 1.49 -2.53 10.72
C ILE A 93 2.31 -3.83 10.78
N ASN A 94 1.72 -4.93 10.36
CA ASN A 94 2.34 -6.26 10.42
C ASN A 94 3.27 -6.57 9.24
N ALA A 95 3.78 -5.53 8.56
CA ALA A 95 4.70 -5.61 7.43
C ALA A 95 5.71 -4.48 7.53
N LYS A 96 6.86 -4.61 6.85
CA LYS A 96 7.84 -3.52 6.81
C LYS A 96 7.26 -2.34 6.05
N THR A 97 7.47 -1.15 6.59
CA THR A 97 7.27 0.11 5.88
C THR A 97 8.61 0.82 5.76
N LEU A 98 8.92 1.34 4.57
CA LEU A 98 10.15 2.09 4.30
C LEU A 98 9.87 3.60 4.22
N LEU A 99 8.89 4.06 4.99
CA LEU A 99 8.52 5.46 5.05
C LEU A 99 9.47 6.25 5.96
N PRO A 100 9.69 7.57 5.74
CA PRO A 100 10.33 8.46 6.70
C PRO A 100 9.59 8.52 8.04
N LYS A 101 10.21 9.14 9.06
CA LYS A 101 9.54 9.41 10.34
C LYS A 101 8.23 10.18 10.11
N HIS A 102 7.22 9.92 10.94
CA HIS A 102 5.89 10.50 10.75
C HIS A 102 5.94 12.03 10.80
N GLU A 103 6.75 12.60 11.69
CA GLU A 103 6.95 14.05 11.82
C GLU A 103 7.50 14.66 10.53
N THR A 104 8.42 13.98 9.84
CA THR A 104 8.94 14.44 8.54
C THR A 104 7.83 14.47 7.48
N ILE A 105 6.97 13.45 7.46
CA ILE A 105 5.84 13.38 6.51
C ILE A 105 4.84 14.50 6.79
N GLN A 106 4.53 14.78 8.07
CA GLN A 106 3.65 15.88 8.44
C GLN A 106 4.19 17.25 8.00
N ILE A 107 5.50 17.49 8.20
CA ILE A 107 6.15 18.74 7.75
C ILE A 107 6.02 18.90 6.23
N CYS A 108 6.30 17.85 5.45
CA CYS A 108 6.20 17.92 3.99
C CYS A 108 4.76 18.10 3.46
N ARG A 109 3.74 17.76 4.26
CA ARG A 109 2.32 17.92 3.89
C ARG A 109 1.75 19.27 4.30
N SER A 110 2.38 19.97 5.23
CA SER A 110 2.05 21.36 5.56
C SER A 110 2.48 22.26 4.39
N LYS A 111 1.51 22.67 3.57
CA LYS A 111 1.73 23.63 2.46
C LYS A 111 1.87 25.06 2.98
#